data_AF-A0AA37GDN1-F1
#
_entry.id   AF-A0AA37GDN1-F1
#
_cell.length_a   1.000
_cell.length_b   1.000
_cell.length_c   1.000
_cell.angle_alpha   90.00
_cell.angle_beta   90.00
_cell.angle_gamma   90.00
#
_symmetry.space_group_name_H-M   'P 1'
#
loop_
_entity.id
_entity.type
_entity.pdbx_description
1 polymer ?
#
loop_
_entity_poly.entity_id
_entity_poly.type
_entity_poly.pdbx_seq_one_letter_code
_entity_poly.pdbx_strand_id
1 'polypeptide(L)'
;MARQAGGKESEEQEDHHTAWSAITNQDESVDFQDSTVEETGLTTTYDLPGIKSLPPRPTPSKQRVARVNFSNILFSHTIIAKYKPVAYLKAKIRNTSRLTLLKGETGLTLDGTFLGRAQLPRCSDGDMFSFSLGIDPAMKVSYPKVDVRRTTTGLFSKENSSVYTRSVTVSNTRAAAGKPVSLLVLDQIPVSEDERLKVDLLVPKGLVVNGSEVLTGRPAREGKDDVNWGKATASLKRGGQIDWQVTLNAGMAVKLGLEYVVALPSGDSAVEC
;
A
#
# COMPACT_ATOMS: atom_id res chain seq x y z
N MET A 1 87.26 -30.16 41.56
CA MET A 1 87.84 -29.68 40.29
C MET A 1 86.95 -30.16 39.15
N ALA A 2 86.63 -29.24 38.23
CA ALA A 2 85.97 -29.41 36.93
C ALA A 2 84.47 -29.79 36.88
N ARG A 3 83.67 -28.76 36.49
CA ARG A 3 82.51 -28.69 35.55
C ARG A 3 81.33 -29.64 35.82
N GLN A 4 80.05 -29.25 35.76
CA GLN A 4 79.33 -28.32 34.87
C GLN A 4 77.89 -28.12 35.41
N ALA A 5 77.17 -27.09 34.92
CA ALA A 5 75.73 -27.07 34.56
C ALA A 5 74.82 -26.01 35.22
N GLY A 6 73.93 -25.46 34.38
CA GLY A 6 72.73 -24.67 34.68
C GLY A 6 72.96 -23.15 34.57
N GLY A 7 72.26 -22.36 33.76
CA GLY A 7 71.06 -22.53 32.93
C GLY A 7 70.49 -21.12 32.64
N LYS A 8 69.71 -20.98 31.55
CA LYS A 8 69.05 -19.79 30.93
C LYS A 8 69.56 -19.61 29.49
N GLU A 9 68.77 -19.36 28.45
CA GLU A 9 67.38 -18.98 28.25
C GLU A 9 67.09 -19.25 26.76
N SER A 10 65.90 -19.73 26.40
CA SER A 10 65.18 -19.37 25.15
C SER A 10 63.82 -20.06 25.18
N GLU A 11 62.77 -19.24 25.13
CA GLU A 11 61.38 -19.67 25.01
C GLU A 11 61.11 -20.14 23.58
N GLU A 12 60.75 -21.42 23.42
CA GLU A 12 60.07 -21.94 22.24
C GLU A 12 58.55 -21.76 22.44
N GLN A 13 57.92 -20.93 21.61
CA GLN A 13 56.47 -20.92 21.43
C GLN A 13 56.12 -21.80 20.24
N GLU A 14 55.47 -22.92 20.52
CA GLU A 14 54.87 -23.81 19.52
C GLU A 14 53.52 -23.24 19.01
N ASP A 15 53.38 -23.29 17.69
CA ASP A 15 52.17 -23.10 16.91
C ASP A 15 51.01 -24.02 17.36
N HIS A 16 49.77 -23.52 17.30
CA HIS A 16 48.67 -24.20 16.60
C HIS A 16 47.40 -23.31 16.54
N HIS A 17 47.06 -22.93 15.30
CA HIS A 17 45.72 -22.71 14.72
C HIS A 17 44.69 -21.85 15.48
N THR A 18 44.22 -20.76 14.85
CA THR A 18 43.02 -20.78 14.00
C THR A 18 42.91 -19.43 13.26
N ALA A 19 43.38 -19.36 12.02
CA ALA A 19 43.14 -18.20 11.16
C ALA A 19 41.73 -18.29 10.58
N TRP A 20 40.80 -17.51 11.12
CA TRP A 20 39.50 -17.28 10.50
C TRP A 20 39.71 -16.39 9.27
N SER A 21 39.81 -17.01 8.10
CA SER A 21 39.85 -16.27 6.83
C SER A 21 38.54 -15.51 6.68
N ALA A 22 38.65 -14.17 6.67
CA ALA A 22 37.56 -13.29 6.32
C ALA A 22 37.13 -13.62 4.88
N ILE A 23 35.92 -14.18 4.74
CA ILE A 23 35.24 -14.27 3.44
C ILE A 23 34.88 -12.83 3.09
N THR A 24 35.74 -12.17 2.31
CA THR A 24 35.37 -10.96 1.59
C THR A 24 34.31 -11.35 0.58
N ASN A 25 33.04 -11.06 0.89
CA ASN A 25 31.98 -10.98 -0.10
C ASN A 25 32.34 -9.86 -1.07
N GLN A 26 33.12 -10.21 -2.10
CA GLN A 26 33.19 -9.41 -3.31
C GLN A 26 31.83 -9.53 -3.97
N ASP A 27 31.08 -8.43 -3.90
CA ASP A 27 29.87 -8.22 -4.66
C ASP A 27 30.29 -8.14 -6.15
N GLU A 28 30.43 -9.31 -6.79
CA GLU A 28 30.68 -9.39 -8.22
C GLU A 28 29.45 -8.83 -8.93
N SER A 29 29.53 -7.57 -9.35
CA SER A 29 28.60 -6.99 -10.30
C SER A 29 28.77 -7.73 -11.63
N VAL A 30 28.07 -8.84 -11.80
CA VAL A 30 27.97 -9.52 -13.09
C VAL A 30 27.18 -8.61 -14.02
N ASP A 31 27.90 -8.02 -14.97
CA ASP A 31 27.35 -7.14 -15.98
C ASP A 31 26.41 -7.97 -16.88
N PHE A 32 25.11 -7.73 -16.75
CA PHE A 32 24.10 -8.44 -17.53
C PHE A 32 23.92 -7.70 -18.86
N GLN A 33 24.25 -8.39 -19.97
CA GLN A 33 23.84 -7.94 -21.29
C GLN A 33 22.37 -8.30 -21.52
N ASP A 34 21.61 -7.36 -22.08
CA ASP A 34 20.19 -7.52 -22.39
C ASP A 34 19.96 -8.39 -23.64
N SER A 35 18.88 -9.17 -23.67
CA SER A 35 18.43 -9.90 -24.86
C SER A 35 17.79 -8.99 -25.90
N THR A 36 18.01 -9.26 -27.18
CA THR A 36 17.16 -8.71 -28.25
C THR A 36 15.87 -9.51 -28.38
N VAL A 37 14.81 -8.84 -28.81
CA VAL A 37 13.49 -9.45 -29.04
C VAL A 37 13.05 -9.20 -30.48
N GLU A 38 12.56 -10.24 -31.13
CA GLU A 38 11.88 -10.14 -32.41
C GLU A 38 10.50 -10.80 -32.31
N GLU A 39 9.45 -10.06 -32.66
CA GLU A 39 8.08 -10.59 -32.77
C GLU A 39 7.71 -10.67 -34.26
N THR A 40 7.50 -11.89 -34.77
CA THR A 40 7.07 -12.14 -36.15
C THR A 40 5.84 -13.05 -36.17
N GLY A 41 4.69 -12.51 -36.60
CA GLY A 41 3.44 -13.27 -36.70
C GLY A 41 2.96 -13.83 -35.35
N LEU A 42 3.04 -15.15 -35.18
CA LEU A 42 2.65 -15.88 -33.97
C LEU A 42 3.84 -16.30 -33.08
N THR A 43 5.06 -15.85 -33.41
CA THR A 43 6.29 -16.27 -32.73
C THR A 43 7.00 -15.07 -32.08
N THR A 44 7.45 -15.27 -30.84
CA THR A 44 8.35 -14.35 -30.14
C THR A 44 9.68 -15.05 -29.92
N THR A 45 10.75 -14.49 -30.48
CA THR A 45 12.12 -14.99 -30.33
C THR A 45 12.91 -14.06 -29.42
N TYR A 46 13.66 -14.63 -28.49
CA TYR A 46 14.56 -13.91 -27.60
C TYR A 46 15.99 -14.38 -27.84
N ASP A 47 16.87 -13.49 -28.25
CA ASP A 47 18.29 -13.81 -28.38
C ASP A 47 18.99 -13.53 -27.07
N LEU A 48 19.30 -14.61 -26.34
CA LEU A 48 20.02 -14.52 -25.08
C LEU A 48 21.50 -14.24 -25.36
N PRO A 49 22.10 -13.18 -24.79
CA PRO A 49 23.49 -12.84 -25.08
C PRO A 49 24.47 -13.82 -24.41
N GLY A 50 25.55 -14.08 -25.14
CA GLY A 50 26.65 -14.95 -24.73
C GLY A 50 26.38 -16.44 -24.98
N ILE A 51 27.47 -17.22 -24.99
CA ILE A 51 27.39 -18.68 -25.13
C ILE A 51 26.92 -19.28 -23.80
N LYS A 52 25.91 -20.15 -23.85
CA LYS A 52 25.37 -20.86 -22.68
C LYS A 52 25.44 -22.37 -22.92
N SER A 53 26.16 -23.09 -22.06
CA SER A 53 26.14 -24.55 -22.03
C SER A 53 24.96 -25.05 -21.21
N LEU A 54 24.14 -25.93 -21.79
CA LEU A 54 23.01 -26.59 -21.11
C LEU A 54 23.41 -28.04 -20.76
N PRO A 55 24.00 -28.29 -19.59
CA PRO A 55 24.30 -29.65 -19.16
C PRO A 55 22.99 -30.44 -18.95
N PRO A 56 22.95 -31.74 -19.27
CA PRO A 56 21.82 -32.60 -18.94
C PRO A 56 21.57 -32.59 -17.44
N ARG A 57 20.37 -32.18 -17.03
CA ARG A 57 19.94 -32.17 -15.63
C ARG A 57 18.47 -32.59 -15.54
N PRO A 58 18.06 -33.31 -14.48
CA PRO A 58 16.67 -33.69 -14.27
C PRO A 58 15.77 -32.49 -13.86
N THR A 59 16.37 -31.36 -13.50
CA THR A 59 15.67 -30.14 -13.09
C THR A 59 15.64 -29.11 -14.23
N PRO A 60 14.52 -28.40 -14.45
CA PRO A 60 14.44 -27.33 -15.45
C PRO A 60 15.45 -26.22 -15.14
N SER A 61 16.21 -25.80 -16.16
CA SER A 61 17.06 -24.60 -16.07
C SER A 61 16.25 -23.33 -16.33
N LYS A 62 16.45 -22.29 -15.52
CA LYS A 62 15.88 -20.96 -15.77
C LYS A 62 16.96 -20.05 -16.34
N GLN A 63 16.63 -19.34 -17.41
CA GLN A 63 17.48 -18.28 -17.97
C GLN A 63 16.77 -16.94 -17.81
N ARG A 64 17.50 -15.91 -17.40
CA ARG A 64 16.97 -14.55 -17.37
C ARG A 64 16.96 -14.02 -18.80
N VAL A 65 15.77 -13.68 -19.29
CA VAL A 65 15.59 -13.09 -20.61
C VAL A 65 15.95 -11.61 -20.59
N ALA A 66 15.33 -10.83 -19.72
CA ALA A 66 15.54 -9.39 -19.65
C ALA A 66 15.57 -8.88 -18.20
N ARG A 67 16.19 -7.71 -18.00
CA ARG A 67 16.06 -6.91 -16.78
C ARG A 67 15.51 -5.54 -17.14
N VAL A 68 14.25 -5.29 -16.81
CA VAL A 68 13.60 -4.03 -17.13
C VAL A 68 13.52 -3.15 -15.89
N ASN A 69 14.02 -1.92 -15.99
CA ASN A 69 13.92 -0.92 -14.93
C ASN A 69 12.79 0.05 -15.26
N PHE A 70 11.80 0.15 -14.38
CA PHE A 70 10.71 1.12 -14.49
C PHE A 70 10.96 2.29 -13.55
N SER A 71 11.05 3.52 -14.08
CA SER A 71 11.35 4.73 -13.30
C SER A 71 10.11 5.39 -12.69
N ASN A 72 8.93 5.22 -13.31
CA ASN A 72 7.70 5.90 -12.93
C ASN A 72 6.67 4.92 -12.33
N ILE A 73 6.97 4.41 -11.14
CA ILE A 73 6.05 3.56 -10.37
C ILE A 73 5.14 4.43 -9.51
N LEU A 74 3.83 4.30 -9.70
CA LEU A 74 2.83 5.02 -8.92
C LEU A 74 2.40 4.18 -7.72
N PHE A 75 2.80 4.60 -6.52
CA PHE A 75 2.34 3.99 -5.28
C PHE A 75 1.10 4.69 -4.76
N SER A 76 0.13 3.90 -4.31
CA SER A 76 -1.10 4.38 -3.68
C SER A 76 -1.57 3.37 -2.65
N HIS A 77 -2.39 3.82 -1.70
CA HIS A 77 -3.01 2.94 -0.72
C HIS A 77 -4.51 2.93 -0.87
N THR A 78 -5.12 1.81 -0.51
CA THR A 78 -6.57 1.70 -0.33
C THR A 78 -6.87 1.31 1.11
N ILE A 79 -7.85 1.97 1.72
CA ILE A 79 -8.30 1.72 3.08
C ILE A 79 -9.81 1.48 3.05
N ILE A 80 -10.27 0.36 3.60
CA ILE A 80 -11.69 0.07 3.80
C ILE A 80 -11.91 -0.23 5.27
N ALA A 81 -12.01 0.83 6.06
CA ALA A 81 -11.89 0.78 7.51
C ALA A 81 -13.00 -0.05 8.18
N LYS A 82 -14.21 -0.07 7.59
CA LYS A 82 -15.36 -0.89 8.03
C LYS A 82 -15.04 -2.40 8.04
N TYR A 83 -14.24 -2.89 7.10
CA TYR A 83 -13.82 -4.30 7.06
C TYR A 83 -12.57 -4.54 7.89
N LYS A 84 -11.53 -3.72 7.67
CA LYS A 84 -10.27 -3.82 8.40
C LYS A 84 -9.57 -2.45 8.38
N PRO A 85 -9.25 -1.85 9.54
CA PRO A 85 -8.57 -0.56 9.62
C PRO A 85 -7.07 -0.71 9.35
N VAL A 86 -6.72 -1.00 8.09
CA VAL A 86 -5.34 -1.09 7.59
C VAL A 86 -5.26 -0.43 6.21
N ALA A 87 -4.06 0.00 5.81
CA ALA A 87 -3.81 0.53 4.48
C ALA A 87 -3.13 -0.51 3.59
N TYR A 88 -3.77 -0.85 2.47
CA TYR A 88 -3.23 -1.78 1.48
C TYR A 88 -2.42 -1.02 0.44
N LEU A 89 -1.12 -1.29 0.34
CA LEU A 89 -0.22 -0.68 -0.63
C LEU A 89 -0.41 -1.31 -2.02
N LYS A 90 -0.46 -0.48 -3.05
CA LYS A 90 -0.54 -0.88 -4.44
C LYS A 90 0.52 -0.14 -5.25
N ALA A 91 1.21 -0.87 -6.13
CA ALA A 91 2.08 -0.30 -7.15
C ALA A 91 1.37 -0.40 -8.51
N LYS A 92 1.25 0.73 -9.21
CA LYS A 92 0.81 0.79 -10.60
C LYS A 92 2.02 1.13 -11.47
N ILE A 93 2.28 0.28 -12.45
CA ILE A 93 3.47 0.35 -13.30
C ILE A 93 3.00 0.46 -14.73
N ARG A 94 3.62 1.36 -15.50
CA ARG A 94 3.47 1.40 -16.95
C ARG A 94 4.64 0.64 -17.57
N ASN A 95 4.34 -0.28 -18.48
CA ASN A 95 5.39 -0.90 -19.27
C ASN A 95 5.92 0.15 -20.26
N THR A 96 7.11 0.67 -19.99
CA THR A 96 7.82 1.63 -20.87
C THR A 96 8.93 0.95 -21.67
N SER A 97 8.97 -0.38 -21.68
CA SER A 97 9.91 -1.15 -22.48
C SER A 97 9.27 -1.59 -23.79
N ARG A 98 10.09 -1.90 -24.79
CA ARG A 98 9.63 -2.50 -26.05
C ARG A 98 9.24 -3.97 -25.93
N LEU A 99 9.42 -4.56 -24.74
CA LEU A 99 9.14 -5.97 -24.50
C LEU A 99 7.70 -6.14 -24.06
N THR A 100 6.98 -7.06 -24.71
CA THR A 100 5.73 -7.56 -24.16
C THR A 100 6.02 -8.44 -22.95
N LEU A 101 5.57 -8.00 -21.77
CA LEU A 101 5.64 -8.81 -20.56
C LEU A 101 4.61 -9.93 -20.66
N LEU A 102 5.05 -11.17 -20.60
CA LEU A 102 4.18 -12.33 -20.70
C LEU A 102 3.45 -12.57 -19.38
N LYS A 103 2.22 -13.09 -19.47
CA LYS A 103 1.44 -13.49 -18.30
C LYS A 103 2.19 -14.59 -17.54
N GLY A 104 2.33 -14.46 -16.23
CA GLY A 104 3.01 -15.48 -15.43
C GLY A 104 3.09 -15.19 -13.94
N GLU A 105 3.44 -16.21 -13.17
CA GLU A 105 3.69 -16.08 -11.74
C GLU A 105 4.96 -15.27 -11.50
N THR A 106 4.87 -14.26 -10.65
CA THR A 106 5.95 -13.30 -10.37
C THR A 106 6.15 -13.19 -8.87
N GLY A 107 7.41 -13.24 -8.42
CA GLY A 107 7.78 -12.95 -7.04
C GLY A 107 7.86 -11.45 -6.80
N LEU A 108 7.31 -10.98 -5.67
CA LEU A 108 7.34 -9.57 -5.29
C LEU A 108 8.26 -9.38 -4.09
N THR A 109 9.21 -8.45 -4.23
CA THR A 109 10.12 -8.04 -3.17
C THR A 109 10.05 -6.52 -3.02
N LEU A 110 9.90 -6.03 -1.79
CA LEU A 110 9.88 -4.61 -1.45
C LEU A 110 10.88 -4.37 -0.32
N ASP A 111 11.76 -3.39 -0.49
CA ASP A 111 12.80 -3.03 0.49
C ASP A 111 13.57 -4.24 1.04
N GLY A 112 13.97 -5.14 0.13
CA GLY A 112 14.70 -6.38 0.46
C GLY A 112 13.85 -7.51 1.06
N THR A 113 12.56 -7.26 1.34
CA THR A 113 11.66 -8.26 1.94
C THR A 113 10.78 -8.91 0.88
N PHE A 114 10.77 -10.25 0.83
CA PHE A 114 9.90 -11.00 -0.06
C PHE A 114 8.45 -10.98 0.47
N LEU A 115 7.54 -10.44 -0.34
CA LEU A 115 6.13 -10.27 0.02
C LEU A 115 5.25 -11.44 -0.41
N GLY A 116 5.75 -12.29 -1.31
CA GLY A 116 5.02 -13.43 -1.85
C GLY A 116 4.99 -13.42 -3.38
N ARG A 117 4.02 -14.12 -3.94
CA ARG A 117 3.86 -14.28 -5.39
C ARG A 117 2.54 -13.68 -5.86
N ALA A 118 2.55 -13.15 -7.06
CA ALA A 118 1.40 -12.58 -7.75
C ALA A 118 1.36 -13.05 -9.20
N GLN A 119 0.23 -12.82 -9.87
CA GLN A 119 0.11 -13.04 -11.31
C GLN A 119 0.35 -11.73 -12.05
N LEU A 120 1.40 -11.71 -12.87
CA LEU A 120 1.62 -10.65 -13.86
C LEU A 120 0.66 -10.91 -15.04
N PRO A 121 -0.20 -9.97 -15.43
CA PRO A 121 -0.94 -10.09 -16.68
C PRO A 121 -0.02 -9.93 -17.88
N ARG A 122 -0.46 -10.38 -19.07
CA ARG A 122 0.22 -9.98 -20.30
C ARG A 122 0.14 -8.45 -20.41
N CYS A 123 1.26 -7.79 -20.63
CA CYS A 123 1.35 -6.33 -20.68
C CYS A 123 2.24 -5.91 -21.83
N SER A 124 1.64 -5.34 -22.87
CA SER A 124 2.36 -4.86 -24.05
C SER A 124 3.08 -3.54 -23.74
N ASP A 125 3.85 -3.03 -24.70
CA ASP A 125 4.41 -1.67 -24.60
C ASP A 125 3.28 -0.63 -24.41
N GLY A 126 3.50 0.30 -23.50
CA GLY A 126 2.58 1.39 -23.17
C GLY A 126 1.44 1.02 -22.21
N ASP A 127 1.13 -0.27 -22.05
CA ASP A 127 0.10 -0.77 -21.14
C ASP A 127 0.48 -0.54 -19.67
N MET A 128 -0.52 -0.64 -18.78
CA MET A 128 -0.32 -0.54 -17.34
C MET A 128 -0.78 -1.80 -16.63
N PHE A 129 -0.04 -2.19 -15.60
CA PHE A 129 -0.39 -3.27 -14.68
C PHE A 129 -0.23 -2.81 -13.24
N SER A 130 -0.78 -3.58 -12.30
CA SER A 130 -0.67 -3.23 -10.88
C SER A 130 -0.48 -4.46 -10.01
N PHE A 131 0.29 -4.29 -8.94
CA PHE A 131 0.47 -5.30 -7.90
C PHE A 131 0.01 -4.77 -6.56
N SER A 132 -0.71 -5.61 -5.82
CA SER A 132 -0.96 -5.40 -4.39
C SER A 132 0.29 -5.84 -3.63
N LEU A 133 0.84 -4.95 -2.81
CA LEU A 133 2.07 -5.16 -2.04
C LEU A 133 1.77 -5.47 -0.55
N GLY A 134 0.52 -5.73 -0.22
CA GLY A 134 0.10 -6.08 1.14
C GLY A 134 -0.18 -4.86 2.01
N ILE A 135 -0.16 -5.08 3.32
CA ILE A 135 -0.46 -4.04 4.32
C ILE A 135 0.81 -3.21 4.56
N ASP A 136 0.68 -1.89 4.49
CA ASP A 136 1.76 -0.96 4.86
C ASP A 136 1.68 -0.63 6.37
N PRO A 137 2.62 -1.13 7.20
CA PRO A 137 2.57 -0.90 8.64
C PRO A 137 2.88 0.54 9.05
N ALA A 138 3.44 1.35 8.16
CA ALA A 138 3.71 2.77 8.41
C ALA A 138 2.42 3.61 8.37
N MET A 139 1.37 3.13 7.72
CA MET A 139 0.05 3.78 7.73
C MET A 139 -0.80 3.23 8.87
N LYS A 140 -0.97 4.02 9.93
CA LYS A 140 -1.86 3.65 11.04
C LYS A 140 -3.26 4.16 10.77
N VAL A 141 -4.26 3.28 10.85
CA VAL A 141 -5.66 3.62 10.64
C VAL A 141 -6.44 3.34 11.93
N SER A 142 -7.27 4.29 12.33
CA SER A 142 -8.20 4.15 13.46
C SER A 142 -9.63 4.41 12.98
N TYR A 143 -10.52 3.51 13.37
CA TYR A 143 -11.94 3.52 13.02
C TYR A 143 -12.77 3.19 14.27
N PRO A 144 -13.05 4.18 15.14
CA PRO A 144 -13.84 3.97 16.34
C PRO A 144 -15.29 3.58 16.01
N LYS A 145 -15.97 2.99 17.00
CA LYS A 145 -17.41 2.70 16.91
C LYS A 145 -18.21 3.97 16.64
N VAL A 146 -19.31 3.82 15.91
CA VAL A 146 -20.23 4.92 15.59
C VAL A 146 -20.87 5.47 16.85
N ASP A 147 -20.90 6.80 16.98
CA ASP A 147 -21.71 7.52 17.98
C ASP A 147 -23.11 7.73 17.41
N VAL A 148 -24.15 7.39 18.18
CA VAL A 148 -25.55 7.47 17.74
C VAL A 148 -26.32 8.33 18.72
N ARG A 149 -26.85 9.45 18.24
CA ARG A 149 -27.65 10.39 19.04
C ARG A 149 -29.07 10.42 18.52
N ARG A 150 -30.01 9.99 19.35
CA ARG A 150 -31.45 10.05 19.04
C ARG A 150 -31.99 11.44 19.32
N THR A 151 -32.80 11.96 18.41
CA THR A 151 -33.47 13.26 18.53
C THR A 151 -34.92 13.08 18.10
N THR A 152 -35.83 13.77 18.78
CA THR A 152 -37.23 13.85 18.37
C THR A 152 -37.54 15.31 18.12
N THR A 153 -37.99 15.64 16.91
CA THR A 153 -38.33 17.01 16.53
C THR A 153 -39.83 17.12 16.24
N GLY A 154 -40.47 18.20 16.71
CA GLY A 154 -41.84 18.59 16.34
C GLY A 154 -42.88 18.57 17.47
N LEU A 155 -43.73 19.62 17.52
CA LEU A 155 -44.85 19.76 18.47
C LEU A 155 -46.17 19.17 17.91
N PHE A 156 -46.29 19.03 16.57
CA PHE A 156 -47.51 18.59 15.86
C PHE A 156 -47.34 17.30 15.04
N SER A 157 -46.15 17.02 14.50
CA SER A 157 -45.77 15.71 13.96
C SER A 157 -44.47 15.28 14.62
N LYS A 158 -44.49 14.18 15.38
CA LYS A 158 -43.26 13.64 15.98
C LYS A 158 -42.50 12.91 14.88
N GLU A 159 -41.32 13.39 14.51
CA GLU A 159 -40.38 12.66 13.67
C GLU A 159 -39.24 12.14 14.56
N ASN A 160 -38.95 10.85 14.47
CA ASN A 160 -37.83 10.24 15.17
C ASN A 160 -36.61 10.30 14.26
N SER A 161 -35.55 10.97 14.70
CA SER A 161 -34.30 11.04 13.98
C SER A 161 -33.15 10.49 14.80
N SER A 162 -32.16 9.93 14.12
CA SER A 162 -30.91 9.47 14.72
C SER A 162 -29.75 10.01 13.93
N VAL A 163 -28.86 10.74 14.59
CA VAL A 163 -27.62 11.25 14.01
C VAL A 163 -26.52 10.23 14.28
N TYR A 164 -25.88 9.77 13.21
CA TYR A 164 -24.77 8.83 13.24
C TYR A 164 -23.48 9.58 12.93
N THR A 165 -22.58 9.66 13.90
CA THR A 165 -21.28 10.33 13.76
C THR A 165 -20.17 9.29 13.81
N ARG A 166 -19.30 9.28 12.79
CA ARG A 166 -18.08 8.45 12.75
C ARG A 166 -16.90 9.20 12.15
N SER A 167 -15.72 8.61 12.27
CA SER A 167 -14.54 9.15 11.60
C SER A 167 -13.50 8.08 11.29
N VAL A 168 -12.76 8.26 10.21
CA VAL A 168 -11.52 7.51 9.94
C VAL A 168 -10.34 8.43 10.24
N THR A 169 -9.43 7.99 11.11
CA THR A 169 -8.16 8.69 11.31
C THR A 169 -7.04 7.91 10.64
N VAL A 170 -6.26 8.57 9.78
CA VAL A 170 -5.09 7.97 9.12
C VAL A 170 -3.84 8.74 9.51
N SER A 171 -2.82 8.04 9.99
CA SER A 171 -1.52 8.61 10.36
C SER A 171 -0.40 8.04 9.49
N ASN A 172 0.42 8.92 8.93
CA ASN A 172 1.63 8.55 8.23
C ASN A 172 2.82 8.60 9.19
N THR A 173 3.32 7.44 9.62
CA THR A 173 4.42 7.38 10.62
C THR A 173 5.82 7.44 10.01
N ARG A 174 5.94 7.69 8.71
CA ARG A 174 7.25 7.92 8.07
C ARG A 174 7.85 9.24 8.57
N ALA A 175 9.18 9.36 8.51
CA ALA A 175 9.87 10.58 8.92
C ALA A 175 9.40 11.80 8.11
N ALA A 176 9.29 12.97 8.75
CA ALA A 176 8.66 14.17 8.19
C ALA A 176 9.27 14.69 6.88
N ALA A 177 10.52 14.35 6.57
CA ALA A 177 11.17 14.65 5.28
C ALA A 177 10.78 13.69 4.14
N GLY A 178 9.91 12.71 4.40
CA GLY A 178 9.43 11.75 3.42
C GLY A 178 8.44 12.34 2.42
N LYS A 179 8.30 11.68 1.27
CA LYS A 179 7.31 12.07 0.25
C LYS A 179 5.87 11.85 0.77
N PRO A 180 4.91 12.70 0.36
CA PRO A 180 3.50 12.46 0.64
C PRO A 180 3.02 11.14 0.02
N VAL A 181 2.01 10.52 0.64
CA VAL A 181 1.36 9.30 0.14
C VAL A 181 -0.03 9.62 -0.40
N SER A 182 -0.44 8.89 -1.43
CA SER A 182 -1.80 8.94 -1.98
C SER A 182 -2.64 7.81 -1.39
N LEU A 183 -3.79 8.14 -0.80
CA LEU A 183 -4.69 7.19 -0.16
C LEU A 183 -6.09 7.35 -0.77
N LEU A 184 -6.73 6.22 -1.05
CA LEU A 184 -8.17 6.11 -1.27
C LEU A 184 -8.79 5.47 -0.04
N VAL A 185 -9.57 6.25 0.72
CA VAL A 185 -10.35 5.73 1.85
C VAL A 185 -11.79 5.52 1.38
N LEU A 186 -12.35 4.34 1.66
CA LEU A 186 -13.73 3.97 1.30
C LEU A 186 -14.56 3.75 2.57
N ASP A 187 -15.76 4.33 2.60
CA ASP A 187 -16.81 4.06 3.59
C ASP A 187 -18.18 4.21 2.89
N GLN A 188 -19.26 4.07 3.65
CA GLN A 188 -20.61 4.13 3.13
C GLN A 188 -21.58 4.75 4.15
N ILE A 189 -22.61 5.39 3.62
CA ILE A 189 -23.85 5.69 4.34
C ILE A 189 -24.96 4.74 3.87
N PRO A 190 -25.97 4.47 4.71
CA PRO A 190 -27.15 3.73 4.25
C PRO A 190 -27.86 4.52 3.13
N VAL A 191 -28.50 3.79 2.23
CA VAL A 191 -29.40 4.36 1.22
C VAL A 191 -30.79 3.86 1.53
N SER A 192 -31.76 4.77 1.56
CA SER A 192 -33.14 4.38 1.82
C SER A 192 -33.75 3.66 0.62
N GLU A 193 -34.50 2.61 0.88
CA GLU A 193 -35.38 1.93 -0.07
C GLU A 193 -36.86 2.35 0.09
N ASP A 194 -37.20 3.10 1.15
CA ASP A 194 -38.55 3.60 1.44
C ASP A 194 -38.53 5.13 1.52
N GLU A 195 -39.40 5.80 0.77
CA GLU A 195 -39.48 7.27 0.73
C GLU A 195 -39.80 7.92 2.08
N ARG A 196 -40.39 7.18 3.02
CA ARG A 196 -40.69 7.63 4.38
C ARG A 196 -39.45 7.63 5.27
N LEU A 197 -38.44 6.82 4.94
CA LEU A 197 -37.14 6.80 5.62
C LEU A 197 -36.19 7.72 4.88
N LYS A 198 -35.79 8.82 5.52
CA LYS A 198 -34.87 9.80 4.94
C LYS A 198 -33.48 9.58 5.49
N VAL A 199 -32.49 9.57 4.60
CA VAL A 199 -31.07 9.58 4.97
C VAL A 199 -30.43 10.82 4.38
N ASP A 200 -30.02 11.74 5.25
CA ASP A 200 -29.37 12.98 4.83
C ASP A 200 -27.94 13.04 5.35
N LEU A 201 -26.98 13.27 4.45
CA LEU A 201 -25.58 13.44 4.79
C LEU A 201 -25.32 14.85 5.35
N LEU A 202 -24.74 14.92 6.53
CA LEU A 202 -24.42 16.18 7.22
C LEU A 202 -22.95 16.56 7.08
N VAL A 203 -22.03 15.57 7.12
CA VAL A 203 -20.59 15.76 6.97
C VAL A 203 -20.02 14.67 6.06
N PRO A 204 -19.25 15.00 5.01
CA PRO A 204 -18.86 16.34 4.57
C PRO A 204 -20.03 17.17 4.03
N LYS A 205 -20.08 18.46 4.38
CA LYS A 205 -21.15 19.37 3.91
C LYS A 205 -21.05 19.61 2.41
N GLY A 206 -22.20 19.63 1.72
CA GLY A 206 -22.27 19.95 0.28
C GLY A 206 -21.93 18.76 -0.63
N LEU A 207 -21.72 17.57 -0.08
CA LEU A 207 -21.48 16.37 -0.86
C LEU A 207 -22.82 15.83 -1.40
N VAL A 208 -22.91 15.67 -2.73
CA VAL A 208 -24.12 15.24 -3.45
C VAL A 208 -23.81 14.01 -4.28
N VAL A 209 -24.80 13.12 -4.46
CA VAL A 209 -24.66 11.88 -5.23
C VAL A 209 -24.24 12.18 -6.67
N ASN A 210 -23.11 11.61 -7.10
CA ASN A 210 -22.43 11.86 -8.39
C ASN A 210 -22.15 13.35 -8.65
N GLY A 211 -22.06 14.17 -7.60
CA GLY A 211 -21.67 15.58 -7.69
C GLY A 211 -20.16 15.77 -7.76
N SER A 212 -19.74 17.03 -7.78
CA SER A 212 -18.33 17.42 -7.71
C SER A 212 -17.69 17.01 -6.38
N GLU A 213 -16.38 16.83 -6.41
CA GLU A 213 -15.60 16.59 -5.21
C GLU A 213 -15.64 17.78 -4.25
N VAL A 214 -15.70 17.49 -2.94
CA VAL A 214 -15.72 18.50 -1.87
C VAL A 214 -14.46 18.39 -1.02
N LEU A 215 -13.83 19.53 -0.70
CA LEU A 215 -12.70 19.58 0.22
C LEU A 215 -13.13 19.14 1.63
N THR A 216 -12.32 18.29 2.25
CA THR A 216 -12.61 17.74 3.56
C THR A 216 -11.32 17.38 4.30
N GLY A 217 -11.47 16.69 5.44
CA GLY A 217 -10.38 16.31 6.31
C GLY A 217 -9.95 17.46 7.20
N ARG A 218 -9.51 17.11 8.40
CA ARG A 218 -8.87 18.02 9.34
C ARG A 218 -7.64 17.35 9.92
N PRO A 219 -6.65 18.11 10.42
CA PRO A 219 -5.56 17.52 11.17
C PRO A 219 -6.10 16.66 12.32
N ALA A 220 -5.51 15.50 12.54
CA ALA A 220 -5.92 14.62 13.63
C ALA A 220 -5.30 15.01 14.98
N ARG A 221 -4.26 15.85 14.96
CA ARG A 221 -3.52 16.34 16.13
C ARG A 221 -3.61 17.86 16.17
N GLU A 222 -3.48 18.42 17.36
CA GLU A 222 -3.56 19.85 17.62
C GLU A 222 -2.15 20.42 17.82
N GLY A 223 -1.44 20.61 16.71
CA GLY A 223 -0.12 21.22 16.68
C GLY A 223 -0.04 22.27 15.58
N LYS A 224 0.83 23.27 15.76
CA LYS A 224 1.01 24.34 14.77
C LYS A 224 1.43 23.78 13.39
N ASP A 225 2.25 22.74 13.39
CA ASP A 225 2.75 22.10 12.18
C ASP A 225 1.72 21.14 11.55
N ASP A 226 0.74 20.68 12.34
CA ASP A 226 -0.33 19.77 11.89
C ASP A 226 -1.25 20.38 10.83
N VAL A 227 -1.25 21.70 10.67
CA VAL A 227 -2.00 22.39 9.61
C VAL A 227 -1.53 21.95 8.21
N ASN A 228 -0.24 21.63 8.03
CA ASN A 228 0.30 21.14 6.76
C ASN A 228 0.24 19.60 6.67
N TRP A 229 -0.85 18.99 7.12
CA TRP A 229 -1.04 17.54 7.05
C TRP A 229 -1.18 17.02 5.62
N GLY A 230 -1.67 17.86 4.70
CA GLY A 230 -1.89 17.51 3.30
C GLY A 230 -3.24 18.01 2.79
N LYS A 231 -3.91 17.20 1.97
CA LYS A 231 -5.20 17.53 1.33
C LYS A 231 -6.10 16.31 1.27
N ALA A 232 -7.41 16.52 1.42
CA ALA A 232 -8.41 15.50 1.12
C ALA A 232 -9.60 16.07 0.36
N THR A 233 -10.15 15.28 -0.55
CA THR A 233 -11.45 15.50 -1.18
C THR A 233 -12.35 14.30 -0.94
N ALA A 234 -13.66 14.51 -0.96
CA ALA A 234 -14.68 13.46 -0.90
C ALA A 234 -15.56 13.50 -2.15
N SER A 235 -15.99 12.32 -2.60
CA SER A 235 -17.09 12.16 -3.56
C SER A 235 -18.12 11.16 -3.03
N LEU A 236 -19.40 11.36 -3.33
CA LEU A 236 -20.48 10.43 -2.98
C LEU A 236 -20.99 9.77 -4.26
N LYS A 237 -20.97 8.45 -4.30
CA LYS A 237 -21.45 7.64 -5.42
C LYS A 237 -22.87 7.14 -5.18
N ARG A 238 -23.52 6.61 -6.21
CA ARG A 238 -24.76 5.82 -6.04
C ARG A 238 -24.50 4.65 -5.08
N GLY A 239 -25.52 4.28 -4.31
CA GLY A 239 -25.40 3.23 -3.30
C GLY A 239 -24.74 3.70 -2.00
N GLY A 240 -24.59 5.02 -1.79
CA GLY A 240 -24.14 5.58 -0.51
C GLY A 240 -22.63 5.46 -0.26
N GLN A 241 -21.85 4.96 -1.23
CA GLN A 241 -20.41 4.85 -1.11
C GLN A 241 -19.75 6.23 -1.13
N ILE A 242 -18.85 6.47 -0.16
CA ILE A 242 -18.04 7.67 -0.06
C ILE A 242 -16.59 7.31 -0.34
N ASP A 243 -16.01 8.01 -1.30
CA ASP A 243 -14.58 7.91 -1.64
C ASP A 243 -13.88 9.17 -1.16
N TRP A 244 -12.91 9.01 -0.27
CA TRP A 244 -11.97 10.09 0.06
C TRP A 244 -10.64 9.88 -0.66
N GLN A 245 -10.27 10.86 -1.48
CA GLN A 245 -8.94 10.96 -2.06
C GLN A 245 -8.08 11.81 -1.13
N VAL A 246 -6.98 11.26 -0.62
CA VAL A 246 -6.12 11.92 0.36
C VAL A 246 -4.69 11.95 -0.14
N THR A 247 -4.05 13.12 -0.10
CA THR A 247 -2.60 13.26 -0.11
C THR A 247 -2.15 13.57 1.30
N LEU A 248 -1.45 12.64 1.96
CA LEU A 248 -1.04 12.75 3.35
C LEU A 248 0.48 12.88 3.46
N ASN A 249 0.95 13.98 4.03
CA ASN A 249 2.37 14.24 4.24
C ASN A 249 2.98 13.29 5.28
N ALA A 250 4.29 13.06 5.20
CA ALA A 250 4.99 12.19 6.15
C ALA A 250 5.01 12.81 7.55
N GLY A 251 4.88 11.97 8.58
CA GLY A 251 4.77 12.39 9.99
C GLY A 251 3.37 12.87 10.40
N MET A 252 2.49 13.12 9.43
CA MET A 252 1.21 13.81 9.64
C MET A 252 0.05 12.85 9.83
N ALA A 253 -1.08 13.38 10.31
CA ALA A 253 -2.30 12.60 10.49
C ALA A 253 -3.54 13.42 10.12
N VAL A 254 -4.50 12.76 9.46
CA VAL A 254 -5.78 13.34 9.04
C VAL A 254 -6.93 12.60 9.70
N LYS A 255 -7.96 13.35 10.09
CA LYS A 255 -9.27 12.83 10.52
C LYS A 255 -10.31 13.16 9.47
N LEU A 256 -10.91 12.13 8.88
CA LEU A 256 -12.01 12.20 7.92
C LEU A 256 -13.32 11.98 8.69
N GLY A 257 -14.14 13.01 8.81
CA GLY A 257 -15.44 12.93 9.49
C GLY A 257 -16.54 12.47 8.54
N LEU A 258 -17.44 11.65 9.05
CA LEU A 258 -18.67 11.25 8.37
C LEU A 258 -19.83 11.35 9.35
N GLU A 259 -20.84 12.14 8.99
CA GLU A 259 -22.04 12.32 9.79
C GLU A 259 -23.26 12.31 8.87
N TYR A 260 -24.28 11.55 9.25
CA TYR A 260 -25.56 11.52 8.55
C TYR A 260 -26.70 11.37 9.55
N VAL A 261 -27.88 11.82 9.17
CA VAL A 261 -29.12 11.64 9.92
C VAL A 261 -30.00 10.63 9.20
N VAL A 262 -30.62 9.76 9.99
CA VAL A 262 -31.70 8.89 9.53
C VAL A 262 -32.98 9.35 10.23
N ALA A 263 -34.00 9.69 9.47
CA ALA A 263 -35.29 10.16 9.97
C ALA A 263 -36.43 9.26 9.49
N LEU A 264 -37.35 8.95 10.40
CA LEU A 264 -38.51 8.09 10.17
C LEU A 264 -39.76 8.65 10.88
N PRO A 265 -40.97 8.37 10.35
CA PRO A 265 -42.21 8.67 11.04
C PRO A 265 -42.26 7.99 12.41
N SER A 266 -42.89 8.64 13.39
CA SER A 266 -43.07 8.04 14.72
C SER A 266 -43.92 6.76 14.65
N GLY A 267 -43.45 5.71 15.32
CA GLY A 267 -44.11 4.40 15.38
C GLY A 267 -43.48 3.35 14.50
N ASP A 268 -42.69 3.76 13.50
CA ASP A 268 -41.96 2.86 12.62
C ASP A 268 -40.57 2.52 13.20
N SER A 269 -40.06 1.34 12.85
CA SER A 269 -38.68 0.93 13.11
C SER A 269 -38.02 0.53 11.79
N ALA A 270 -36.73 0.82 11.68
CA ALA A 270 -35.91 0.47 10.52
C ALA A 270 -34.77 -0.44 10.95
N VAL A 271 -34.46 -1.42 10.12
CA VAL A 271 -33.34 -2.34 10.30
C VAL A 271 -32.39 -2.15 9.13
N GLU A 272 -31.09 -2.02 9.40
CA GLU A 272 -30.06 -2.09 8.36
C GLU A 272 -29.93 -3.55 7.92
N CYS A 273 -30.25 -3.83 6.66
CA CYS A 273 -30.15 -5.16 6.05
C CYS A 273 -28.71 -5.54 5.68
#